data_AF-A0A2G9U576-F1
#
_entry.id   AF-A0A2G9U576-F1
#
_cell.length_a   1.000
_cell.length_b   1.000
_cell.length_c   1.000
_cell.angle_alpha   90.00
_cell.angle_beta   90.00
_cell.angle_gamma   90.00
#
_symmetry.space_group_name_H-M   'P 1'
#
loop_
_entity.id
_entity.type
_entity.pdbx_description
1 polymer ?
#
loop_
_entity_poly.entity_id
_entity_poly.type
_entity_poly.pdbx_seq_one_letter_code
_entity_poly.pdbx_strand_id
1 'polypeptide(L)' 'MADALLKKGIYVIGFSYPVVPTGKARIRVQISAAHTTEHIDTAVSAFEEVGKKLGVI' A
#
# COMPACT_ATOMS: atom_id res chain seq x y z
N MET A 1 6.20 -3.83 -4.07
CA MET A 1 5.30 -3.38 -2.98
C MET A 1 3.86 -3.84 -3.20
N ALA A 2 3.13 -3.33 -4.23
CA ALA A 2 1.72 -3.65 -4.45
C ALA A 2 1.42 -5.16 -4.57
N ASP A 3 2.18 -5.90 -5.38
CA ASP A 3 1.98 -7.36 -5.52
C ASP A 3 2.18 -8.13 -4.20
N ALA A 4 3.09 -7.65 -3.34
CA ALA A 4 3.35 -8.26 -2.05
C ALA A 4 2.23 -7.97 -1.04
N LEU A 5 1.66 -6.76 -1.08
CA LEU A 5 0.48 -6.38 -0.31
C LEU A 5 -0.75 -7.17 -0.75
N LEU A 6 -0.92 -7.40 -2.06
CA LEU A 6 -2.02 -8.21 -2.59
C LEU A 6 -1.96 -9.65 -2.05
N LYS A 7 -0.77 -10.26 -1.99
CA LYS A 7 -0.58 -11.59 -1.37
C LYS A 7 -0.91 -11.61 0.14
N LYS A 8 -0.91 -10.46 0.80
CA LYS A 8 -1.34 -10.27 2.20
C LYS A 8 -2.82 -9.90 2.33
N GLY A 9 -3.58 -9.91 1.22
CA GLY A 9 -5.00 -9.57 1.20
C GLY A 9 -5.28 -8.05 1.08
N ILE A 10 -4.26 -7.23 0.88
CA ILE A 10 -4.40 -5.77 0.75
C ILE A 10 -4.28 -5.36 -0.71
N TYR A 11 -5.43 -5.10 -1.33
CA TYR A 11 -5.47 -4.65 -2.72
C TYR A 11 -5.22 -3.14 -2.82
N VAL A 12 -4.09 -2.76 -3.43
CA VAL A 12 -3.70 -1.37 -3.69
C VAL A 12 -3.02 -1.23 -5.04
N ILE A 13 -3.08 -0.04 -5.61
CA ILE A 13 -2.45 0.26 -6.90
C ILE A 13 -1.25 1.18 -6.72
N GLY A 14 -0.13 0.79 -7.33
CA GLY A 14 1.05 1.65 -7.46
C GLY A 14 0.87 2.63 -8.61
N PHE A 15 1.20 3.89 -8.36
CA PHE A 15 1.27 4.94 -9.37
C PHE A 15 2.72 5.18 -9.74
N SER A 16 3.04 5.05 -11.03
CA SER A 16 4.33 5.39 -11.62
C SER A 16 4.13 6.28 -12.85
N TYR A 17 5.22 6.69 -13.50
CA TYR A 17 5.16 7.39 -14.78
C TYR A 17 4.33 6.59 -15.81
N PRO A 18 3.47 7.23 -16.61
CA PRO A 18 3.25 8.68 -16.77
C PRO A 18 2.25 9.30 -15.78
N VAL A 19 1.63 8.52 -14.90
CA VAL A 19 0.58 8.99 -13.99
C VAL A 19 1.14 9.92 -12.90
N VAL A 20 2.40 9.71 -12.51
CA VAL A 20 3.17 10.63 -11.65
C VAL A 20 4.56 10.88 -12.25
N PRO A 21 5.22 12.01 -11.93
CA PRO A 21 6.57 12.26 -12.42
C PRO A 21 7.57 11.15 -12.07
N THR A 22 8.60 10.98 -12.92
CA THR A 22 9.70 10.03 -12.68
C THR A 22 10.34 10.27 -11.30
N GLY A 23 10.64 9.19 -10.58
CA GLY A 23 11.19 9.26 -9.22
C GLY A 23 10.18 9.64 -8.13
N LYS A 24 8.89 9.85 -8.46
CA LYS A 24 7.81 10.16 -7.51
C LYS A 24 6.73 9.07 -7.48
N ALA A 25 7.11 7.84 -7.79
CA ALA A 25 6.24 6.68 -7.69
C ALA A 25 5.73 6.52 -6.26
N ARG A 26 4.45 6.19 -6.11
CA ARG A 26 3.79 6.09 -4.80
C ARG A 26 2.60 5.15 -4.86
N ILE A 27 2.21 4.62 -3.71
CA ILE A 27 0.89 3.99 -3.55
C ILE A 27 -0.04 5.04 -2.96
N ARG A 28 -1.20 5.27 -3.59
CA ARG A 28 -2.23 6.16 -3.06
C ARG A 28 -3.31 5.32 -2.40
N VAL A 29 -3.32 5.30 -1.08
CA VAL A 29 -4.36 4.64 -0.28
C VAL A 29 -5.59 5.53 -0.24
N GLN A 30 -6.78 4.95 -0.40
CA GLN A 30 -8.05 5.65 -0.35
C GLN A 30 -8.91 5.06 0.76
N ILE A 31 -9.25 5.87 1.75
CA ILE A 31 -10.10 5.47 2.87
C ILE A 31 -11.56 5.66 2.47
N SER A 32 -12.40 4.74 2.93
CA SER A 32 -13.86 4.77 2.77
C SER A 32 -14.51 4.61 4.14
N ALA A 33 -15.66 5.26 4.34
CA ALA A 33 -16.48 5.13 5.54
C ALA A 33 -16.94 3.68 5.81
N ALA A 34 -16.88 2.80 4.79
CA ALA A 34 -17.17 1.38 4.94
C ALA A 34 -16.04 0.57 5.61
N HIS A 35 -14.84 1.14 5.81
CA HIS A 35 -13.78 0.45 6.53
C HIS A 35 -14.02 0.53 8.03
N THR A 36 -13.81 -0.59 8.73
CA THR A 36 -13.72 -0.61 10.19
C THR A 36 -12.28 -0.34 10.63
N THR A 37 -12.08 -0.06 11.92
CA THR A 37 -10.75 0.11 12.50
C THR A 37 -9.87 -1.11 12.26
N GLU A 38 -10.44 -2.31 12.39
CA GLU A 38 -9.72 -3.57 12.20
C GLU A 38 -9.21 -3.75 10.76
N HIS A 39 -9.96 -3.26 9.76
CA HIS A 39 -9.49 -3.23 8.38
C HIS A 39 -8.26 -2.32 8.24
N ILE A 40 -8.27 -1.16 8.90
CA ILE A 40 -7.16 -0.21 8.86
C ILE A 40 -5.94 -0.81 9.56
N ASP A 41 -6.11 -1.39 10.74
CA ASP A 41 -5.01 -2.01 11.50
C ASP A 41 -4.36 -3.14 10.70
N THR A 42 -5.18 -4.02 10.10
CA THR A 42 -4.70 -5.11 9.24
C THR A 42 -3.91 -4.56 8.05
N ALA A 43 -4.39 -3.50 7.41
CA ALA A 43 -3.67 -2.87 6.31
C ALA A 43 -2.33 -2.29 6.78
N VAL A 44 -2.32 -1.53 7.89
CA VAL A 44 -1.10 -0.92 8.45
C VAL A 44 -0.05 -1.98 8.77
N SER A 45 -0.41 -3.06 9.46
CA SER A 45 0.54 -4.15 9.77
C SER A 45 1.10 -4.80 8.50
N ALA A 46 0.28 -5.00 7.46
CA ALA A 46 0.75 -5.54 6.19
C ALA A 46 1.71 -4.57 5.47
N PHE A 47 1.43 -3.26 5.50
CA PHE A 47 2.31 -2.23 4.97
C PHE A 47 3.65 -2.18 5.71
N GLU A 48 3.63 -2.28 7.04
CA GLU A 48 4.85 -2.29 7.86
C GLU A 48 5.72 -3.50 7.54
N GLU A 49 5.14 -4.71 7.53
CA GLU A 49 5.88 -5.95 7.27
C GLU A 49 6.51 -5.94 5.87
N VAL A 50 5.71 -5.60 4.84
CA VAL A 50 6.21 -5.55 3.46
C VAL A 50 7.21 -4.41 3.28
N GLY A 51 6.98 -3.25 3.92
CA GLY A 51 7.87 -2.10 3.87
C GLY A 51 9.26 -2.41 4.41
N LYS A 52 9.33 -3.03 5.60
CA LYS A 52 10.58 -3.50 6.20
C LYS A 52 11.28 -4.54 5.33
N LYS A 53 10.53 -5.53 4.81
CA LYS A 53 11.09 -6.58 3.95
C LYS A 53 11.71 -6.04 2.66
N LEU A 54 11.16 -4.97 2.11
CA LEU A 54 11.64 -4.33 0.89
C LEU A 54 12.67 -3.21 1.16
N GLY A 55 12.99 -2.91 2.43
CA GLY A 55 13.93 -1.86 2.81
C GLY A 55 13.47 -0.45 2.47
N VAL A 56 12.15 -0.21 2.46
CA VAL A 56 11.56 1.11 2.17
C VAL A 56 11.39 1.93 3.46
N ILE A 57 11.27 1.25 4.60
CA ILE A 57 11.24 1.79 5.96
C ILE A 57 12.08 0.92 6.89
#